data_AF-A0A3A6N4S3-F1
#
_entry.id   AF-A0A3A6N4S3-F1
#
_cell.length_a   1.000
_cell.length_b   1.000
_cell.length_c   1.000
_cell.angle_alpha   90.00
_cell.angle_beta   90.00
_cell.angle_gamma   90.00
#
_symmetry.space_group_name_H-M   'P 1'
#
loop_
_entity.id
_entity.type
_entity.pdbx_description
1 polymer ?
#
loop_
_entity_poly.entity_id
_entity_poly.type
_entity_poly.pdbx_seq_one_letter_code
_entity_poly.pdbx_strand_id
1 'polypeptide(L)'
;VFDPAAGTWSLVADHRGQTYYDPASGEASTCALGVEPPEGWPDTPPPAGMVGPTWDGAQWVGNLALAKEQKQAALLDTVQRFIQYKPDGRIRYDGDLKMNLINAALVATMQQQAPPAAYVSVSQWIAAVQAEYFTLKAAVAAAADEAALAAVDISSERLEGLYGVEGTSLPDPDKSTADLIGPQ
;
A
#
# COMPACT_ATOMS: atom_id res chain seq x y z
N VAL A 1 -12.02 -32.82 39.60
CA VAL A 1 -10.96 -33.82 39.86
C VAL A 1 -10.95 -34.13 41.35
N PHE A 2 -10.88 -35.41 41.74
CA PHE A 2 -10.85 -35.80 43.16
C PHE A 2 -9.39 -35.89 43.63
N ASP A 3 -9.07 -35.21 44.73
CA ASP A 3 -7.78 -35.34 45.42
C ASP A 3 -7.94 -36.33 46.59
N PRO A 4 -7.37 -37.55 46.49
CA PRO A 4 -7.49 -38.55 47.55
C PRO A 4 -6.65 -38.24 48.80
N ALA A 5 -5.63 -37.38 48.71
CA ALA A 5 -4.82 -36.99 49.85
C ALA A 5 -5.51 -35.91 50.69
N ALA A 6 -6.22 -34.98 50.02
CA ALA A 6 -7.02 -33.95 50.68
C ALA A 6 -8.47 -34.41 50.98
N GLY A 7 -8.96 -35.47 50.33
CA GLY A 7 -10.34 -35.95 50.45
C GLY A 7 -11.38 -35.00 49.83
N THR A 8 -10.97 -34.16 48.88
CA THR A 8 -11.81 -33.08 48.32
C THR A 8 -12.01 -33.22 46.82
N TRP A 9 -13.15 -32.69 46.33
CA TRP A 9 -13.42 -32.51 44.90
C TRP A 9 -13.10 -31.08 44.50
N SER A 10 -12.32 -30.91 43.45
CA SER A 10 -12.15 -29.63 42.76
C SER A 10 -12.89 -29.62 41.43
N LEU A 11 -13.40 -28.47 41.01
CA LEU A 11 -13.86 -28.26 39.64
C LEU A 11 -12.68 -27.70 38.85
N VAL A 12 -12.33 -28.36 37.75
CA VAL A 12 -11.34 -27.86 36.80
C VAL A 12 -12.12 -27.52 35.54
N ALA A 13 -12.07 -26.26 35.12
CA ALA A 13 -12.72 -25.82 33.91
C ALA A 13 -12.10 -26.53 32.70
N ASP A 14 -12.94 -26.98 31.77
CA ASP A 14 -12.50 -27.66 30.57
C ASP A 14 -12.36 -26.65 29.42
N HIS A 15 -11.13 -26.23 29.16
CA HIS A 15 -10.78 -25.29 28.09
C HIS A 15 -10.37 -25.98 26.78
N ARG A 16 -10.52 -27.31 26.68
CA ARG A 16 -10.09 -28.06 25.51
C ARG A 16 -10.73 -27.55 24.22
N GLY A 17 -9.90 -27.33 23.20
CA GLY A 17 -10.36 -26.90 21.89
C GLY A 17 -10.77 -25.43 21.82
N GLN A 18 -10.67 -24.68 22.92
CA GLN A 18 -10.74 -23.22 22.87
C GLN A 18 -9.43 -22.67 22.29
N THR A 19 -9.57 -21.65 21.46
CA THR A 19 -8.45 -20.93 20.84
C THR A 19 -8.25 -19.62 21.58
N TYR A 20 -7.01 -19.34 21.92
CA TYR A 20 -6.54 -18.09 22.49
C TYR A 20 -5.47 -17.51 21.59
N TYR A 21 -5.26 -16.21 21.68
CA TYR A 21 -4.38 -15.49 20.76
C TYR A 21 -3.27 -14.79 21.54
N ASP A 22 -2.04 -14.85 21.02
CA ASP A 22 -0.90 -14.16 21.62
C ASP A 22 -1.15 -12.64 21.64
N PRO A 23 -1.14 -11.97 22.81
CA PRO A 23 -1.39 -10.53 22.93
C PRO A 23 -0.46 -9.63 22.10
N ALA A 24 0.73 -10.10 21.75
CA ALA A 24 1.74 -9.32 21.04
C ALA A 24 1.71 -9.53 19.53
N SER A 25 1.21 -10.66 19.04
CA SER A 25 1.26 -11.03 17.61
C SER A 25 -0.09 -11.39 17.00
N GLY A 26 -1.07 -11.76 17.82
CA GLY A 26 -2.35 -12.32 17.36
C GLY A 26 -2.25 -13.77 16.88
N GLU A 27 -1.13 -14.46 17.11
CA GLU A 27 -0.98 -15.87 16.73
C GLU A 27 -1.89 -16.77 17.56
N ALA A 28 -2.58 -17.68 16.87
CA ALA A 28 -3.54 -18.59 17.50
C ALA A 28 -2.85 -19.76 18.20
N SER A 29 -3.31 -20.07 19.41
CA SER A 29 -2.91 -21.24 20.18
C SER A 29 -4.14 -21.93 20.76
N THR A 30 -4.17 -23.26 20.69
CA THR A 30 -5.28 -24.06 21.21
C THR A 30 -4.95 -24.64 22.57
N CYS A 31 -5.88 -24.53 23.53
CA CYS A 31 -5.71 -25.12 24.85
C CYS A 31 -5.80 -26.65 24.84
N ALA A 32 -4.81 -27.29 25.48
CA ALA A 32 -4.78 -28.73 25.69
C ALA A 32 -5.57 -29.15 26.95
N LEU A 33 -5.80 -30.45 27.12
CA LEU A 33 -6.51 -30.99 28.28
C LEU A 33 -5.78 -30.67 29.59
N GLY A 34 -6.50 -30.09 30.55
CA GLY A 34 -5.97 -29.82 31.90
C GLY A 34 -4.94 -28.68 31.95
N VAL A 35 -4.81 -27.92 30.87
CA VAL A 35 -3.98 -26.72 30.80
C VAL A 35 -4.91 -25.52 30.91
N GLU A 36 -4.63 -24.65 31.88
CA GLU A 36 -5.33 -23.37 31.97
C GLU A 36 -4.90 -22.46 30.80
N PRO A 37 -5.81 -21.61 30.31
CA PRO A 37 -5.46 -20.64 29.29
C PRO A 37 -4.33 -19.73 29.79
N PRO A 38 -3.38 -19.35 28.93
CA PRO A 38 -2.35 -18.40 29.31
C PRO A 38 -2.97 -17.11 29.83
N GLU A 39 -2.49 -16.64 30.98
CA GLU A 39 -3.03 -15.44 31.62
C GLU A 39 -2.91 -14.22 30.69
N GLY A 40 -4.02 -13.47 30.55
CA GLY A 40 -4.07 -12.24 29.75
C GLY A 40 -4.22 -12.45 28.23
N TRP A 41 -4.33 -13.69 27.75
CA TRP A 41 -4.57 -13.97 26.33
C TRP A 41 -6.05 -13.80 25.98
N PRO A 42 -6.41 -13.00 24.95
CA PRO A 42 -7.79 -12.92 24.47
C PRO A 42 -8.23 -14.23 23.81
N ASP A 43 -9.53 -14.52 23.90
CA ASP A 43 -10.22 -15.61 23.20
C ASP A 43 -10.86 -15.15 21.88
N THR A 44 -10.66 -13.88 21.49
CA THR A 44 -11.12 -13.30 20.24
C THR A 44 -9.94 -13.00 19.30
N PRO A 45 -10.04 -13.33 18.00
CA PRO A 45 -8.97 -13.06 17.05
C PRO A 45 -8.80 -11.57 16.79
N PRO A 46 -7.59 -11.13 16.37
CA PRO A 46 -7.42 -9.79 15.83
C PRO A 46 -8.32 -9.57 14.59
N PRO A 47 -8.90 -8.37 14.41
CA PRO A 47 -9.64 -8.05 13.21
C PRO A 47 -8.82 -8.29 11.94
N ALA A 48 -9.45 -8.88 10.93
CA ALA A 48 -8.78 -9.17 9.66
C ALA A 48 -8.27 -7.87 9.00
N GLY A 49 -7.01 -7.90 8.54
CA GLY A 49 -6.38 -6.76 7.87
C GLY A 49 -5.79 -5.69 8.81
N MET A 50 -5.92 -5.84 10.12
CA MET A 50 -5.25 -4.98 11.10
C MET A 50 -3.73 -5.15 11.00
N VAL A 51 -3.00 -4.04 10.95
CA VAL A 51 -1.54 -4.06 10.76
C VAL A 51 -0.85 -4.02 12.12
N GLY A 52 -0.03 -5.02 12.43
CA GLY A 52 0.67 -5.13 13.71
C GLY A 52 -0.27 -5.12 14.92
N PRO A 53 -1.24 -6.07 14.97
CA PRO A 53 -2.24 -6.10 16.04
C PRO A 53 -1.59 -6.41 17.40
N THR A 54 -1.94 -5.63 18.41
CA THR A 54 -1.60 -5.89 19.81
C THR A 54 -2.83 -5.81 20.70
N TRP A 55 -2.89 -6.61 21.75
CA TRP A 55 -3.99 -6.61 22.72
C TRP A 55 -3.67 -5.62 23.86
N ASP A 56 -4.56 -4.66 24.11
CA ASP A 56 -4.39 -3.65 25.16
C ASP A 56 -4.96 -4.06 26.53
N GLY A 57 -5.53 -5.27 26.62
CA GLY A 57 -6.25 -5.78 27.78
C GLY A 57 -7.77 -5.76 27.63
N ALA A 58 -8.31 -5.05 26.63
CA ALA A 58 -9.74 -4.95 26.36
C ALA A 58 -10.10 -5.19 24.89
N GLN A 59 -9.24 -4.77 23.96
CA GLN A 59 -9.46 -4.89 22.52
C GLN A 59 -8.13 -5.00 21.76
N TRP A 60 -8.24 -5.43 20.49
CA TRP A 60 -7.13 -5.38 19.56
C TRP A 60 -6.92 -3.95 19.05
N VAL A 61 -5.67 -3.50 19.11
CA VAL A 61 -5.22 -2.19 18.65
C VAL A 61 -4.19 -2.41 17.55
N GLY A 62 -4.38 -1.74 16.42
CA GLY A 62 -3.44 -1.78 15.30
C GLY A 62 -2.31 -0.76 15.44
N ASN A 63 -1.24 -0.98 14.71
CA ASN A 63 -0.10 -0.08 14.61
C ASN A 63 -0.28 0.87 13.42
N LEU A 64 -0.95 2.00 13.66
CA LEU A 64 -1.20 3.02 12.63
C LEU A 64 0.09 3.55 11.97
N ALA A 65 1.19 3.66 12.73
CA ALA A 65 2.46 4.15 12.18
C ALA A 65 3.02 3.17 11.14
N LEU A 66 3.02 1.87 11.47
CA LEU A 66 3.42 0.81 10.54
C LEU A 66 2.47 0.72 9.34
N ALA A 67 1.16 0.85 9.56
CA ALA A 67 0.18 0.86 8.48
C ALA A 67 0.42 2.02 7.50
N LYS A 68 0.73 3.21 8.00
CA LYS A 68 1.09 4.39 7.18
C LYS A 68 2.36 4.14 6.38
N GLU A 69 3.40 3.58 6.99
CA GLU A 69 4.66 3.25 6.31
C GLU A 69 4.42 2.27 5.14
N GLN A 70 3.70 1.16 5.40
CA GLN A 70 3.35 0.18 4.38
C GLN A 70 2.54 0.81 3.24
N LYS A 71 1.55 1.66 3.57
CA LYS A 71 0.73 2.32 2.55
C LYS A 71 1.51 3.34 1.73
N GLN A 72 2.47 4.05 2.32
CA GLN A 72 3.38 4.94 1.58
C GLN A 72 4.29 4.16 0.62
N ALA A 73 4.82 3.01 1.05
CA ALA A 73 5.62 2.14 0.19
C ALA A 73 4.79 1.62 -0.99
N ALA A 74 3.57 1.15 -0.74
CA ALA A 74 2.64 0.70 -1.77
C ALA A 74 2.25 1.82 -2.75
N LEU A 75 2.04 3.04 -2.25
CA LEU A 75 1.77 4.20 -3.10
C LEU A 75 2.94 4.50 -4.04
N LEU A 76 4.18 4.49 -3.52
CA LEU A 76 5.38 4.71 -4.33
C LEU A 76 5.50 3.68 -5.45
N ASP A 77 5.36 2.39 -5.10
CA ASP A 77 5.39 1.30 -6.08
C ASP A 77 4.30 1.45 -7.15
N THR A 78 3.07 1.77 -6.72
CA THR A 78 1.94 1.94 -7.64
C THR A 78 2.16 3.08 -8.63
N VAL A 79 2.62 4.24 -8.15
CA VAL A 79 2.91 5.39 -9.03
C VAL A 79 4.08 5.09 -9.97
N GLN A 80 5.15 4.45 -9.48
CA GLN A 80 6.28 4.06 -10.32
C GLN A 80 5.85 3.08 -11.42
N ARG A 81 5.04 2.09 -11.08
CA ARG A 81 4.51 1.10 -12.02
C ARG A 81 3.58 1.74 -13.04
N PHE A 82 2.69 2.65 -12.59
CA PHE A 82 1.79 3.41 -13.46
C PHE A 82 2.53 4.25 -14.51
N ILE A 83 3.61 4.93 -14.12
CA ILE A 83 4.44 5.72 -15.06
C ILE A 83 5.16 4.79 -16.06
N GLN A 84 5.56 3.60 -15.64
CA GLN A 84 6.36 2.68 -16.46
C GLN A 84 5.52 1.81 -17.38
N TYR A 85 4.32 1.42 -16.96
CA TYR A 85 3.52 0.40 -17.63
C TYR A 85 2.05 0.83 -17.77
N LYS A 86 1.44 0.39 -18.85
CA LYS A 86 -0.01 0.42 -19.06
C LYS A 86 -0.67 -0.80 -18.38
N PRO A 87 -2.01 -0.79 -18.21
CA PRO A 87 -2.72 -1.92 -17.62
C PRO A 87 -2.56 -3.24 -18.41
N ASP A 88 -2.32 -3.14 -19.72
CA ASP A 88 -2.06 -4.30 -20.59
C ASP A 88 -0.62 -4.83 -20.53
N GLY A 89 0.21 -4.27 -19.64
CA GLY A 89 1.61 -4.66 -19.45
C GLY A 89 2.58 -4.08 -20.48
N ARG A 90 2.11 -3.33 -21.48
CA ARG A 90 3.01 -2.61 -22.39
C ARG A 90 3.71 -1.48 -21.63
N ILE A 91 4.94 -1.22 -22.03
CA ILE A 91 5.71 -0.08 -21.54
C ILE A 91 4.96 1.20 -21.93
N ARG A 92 4.77 2.08 -20.95
CA ARG A 92 4.27 3.44 -21.13
C ARG A 92 5.45 4.40 -21.36
N TYR A 93 6.31 4.54 -20.35
CA TYR A 93 7.53 5.34 -20.43
C TYR A 93 8.73 4.60 -19.82
N ASP A 94 9.49 3.88 -20.66
CA ASP A 94 10.76 3.27 -20.25
C ASP A 94 11.87 4.30 -20.05
N GLY A 95 13.01 3.83 -19.54
CA GLY A 95 14.20 4.65 -19.34
C GLY A 95 14.72 5.25 -20.65
N ASP A 96 14.66 4.51 -21.74
CA ASP A 96 15.19 4.94 -23.03
C ASP A 96 14.38 6.10 -23.62
N LEU A 97 13.05 6.01 -23.58
CA LEU A 97 12.15 7.09 -23.98
C LEU A 97 12.40 8.36 -23.16
N LYS A 98 12.53 8.22 -21.84
CA LYS A 98 12.85 9.34 -20.95
C LYS A 98 14.20 9.98 -21.29
N MET A 99 15.23 9.18 -21.55
CA MET A 99 16.55 9.69 -21.92
C MET A 99 16.54 10.38 -23.28
N ASN A 100 15.83 9.82 -24.27
CA ASN A 100 15.69 10.44 -25.60
C ASN A 100 14.96 11.78 -25.53
N LEU A 101 13.90 11.86 -24.72
CA LEU A 101 13.17 13.10 -24.43
C LEU A 101 14.09 14.17 -23.82
N ILE A 102 14.87 13.80 -22.80
CA ILE A 102 15.81 14.71 -22.13
C ILE A 102 16.90 15.18 -23.09
N ASN A 103 17.47 14.27 -23.88
CA ASN A 103 18.49 14.61 -24.86
C ASN A 103 17.97 15.58 -25.92
N ALA A 104 16.76 15.34 -26.45
CA ALA A 104 16.15 16.22 -27.44
C ALA A 104 15.87 17.63 -26.88
N ALA A 105 15.40 17.72 -25.63
CA ALA A 105 15.22 18.99 -24.94
C ALA A 105 16.54 19.74 -24.67
N LEU A 106 17.60 19.01 -24.33
CA LEU A 106 18.94 19.57 -24.14
C LEU A 106 19.50 20.15 -25.45
N VAL A 107 19.38 19.41 -26.55
CA VAL A 107 19.80 19.88 -27.88
C VAL A 107 19.04 21.14 -28.29
N ALA A 108 17.72 21.17 -28.12
CA ALA A 108 16.92 22.36 -28.40
C ALA A 108 17.40 23.57 -27.59
N THR A 109 17.70 23.36 -26.30
CA THR A 109 18.23 24.41 -25.41
C THR A 109 19.59 24.93 -25.89
N MET A 110 20.51 24.04 -26.28
CA MET A 110 21.82 24.42 -26.84
C MET A 110 21.70 25.22 -28.15
N GLN A 111 20.64 24.97 -28.92
CA GLN A 111 20.33 25.68 -30.16
C GLN A 111 19.46 26.92 -29.96
N GLN A 112 19.13 27.29 -28.71
CA GLN A 112 18.19 28.38 -28.38
C GLN A 112 16.81 28.22 -29.03
N GLN A 113 16.37 26.97 -29.20
CA GLN A 113 15.07 26.59 -29.74
C GLN A 113 14.13 26.14 -28.61
N ALA A 114 12.82 26.17 -28.91
CA ALA A 114 11.84 25.58 -28.02
C ALA A 114 12.03 24.05 -27.94
N PRO A 115 11.87 23.43 -26.74
CA PRO A 115 11.88 21.98 -26.62
C PRO A 115 10.83 21.31 -27.50
N PRO A 116 11.04 20.05 -27.92
CA PRO A 116 10.05 19.31 -28.68
C PRO A 116 8.69 19.27 -27.96
N ALA A 117 7.59 19.45 -28.70
CA ALA A 117 6.24 19.44 -28.12
C ALA A 117 5.94 18.14 -27.34
N ALA A 118 6.46 17.00 -27.82
CA ALA A 118 6.35 15.72 -27.14
C ALA A 118 6.99 15.75 -25.74
N TYR A 119 8.20 16.31 -25.62
CA TYR A 119 8.87 16.51 -24.32
C TYR A 119 8.03 17.36 -23.38
N VAL A 120 7.48 18.47 -23.88
CA VAL A 120 6.64 19.36 -23.07
C VAL A 120 5.41 18.61 -22.55
N SER A 121 4.70 17.89 -23.42
CA SER A 121 3.49 17.15 -23.04
C SER A 121 3.75 16.03 -22.03
N VAL A 122 4.80 15.22 -22.25
CA VAL A 122 5.16 14.11 -21.33
C VAL A 122 5.65 14.67 -19.99
N SER A 123 6.47 15.73 -20.00
CA SER A 123 6.96 16.37 -18.77
C SER A 123 5.82 16.95 -17.94
N GLN A 124 4.85 17.60 -18.59
CA GLN A 124 3.65 18.13 -17.92
C GLN A 124 2.80 17.00 -17.32
N TRP A 125 2.62 15.90 -18.06
CA TRP A 125 1.91 14.73 -17.59
C TRP A 125 2.58 14.09 -16.37
N ILE A 126 3.89 13.83 -16.43
CA ILE A 126 4.67 13.29 -15.30
C ILE A 126 4.56 14.22 -14.08
N ALA A 127 4.67 15.53 -14.28
CA ALA A 127 4.56 16.50 -13.19
C ALA A 127 3.16 16.46 -12.53
N ALA A 128 2.09 16.30 -13.30
CA ALA A 128 0.73 16.17 -12.76
C ALA A 128 0.56 14.88 -11.94
N VAL A 129 1.08 13.75 -12.44
CA VAL A 129 1.06 12.47 -11.71
C VAL A 129 1.88 12.58 -10.41
N GLN A 130 3.04 13.24 -10.45
CA GLN A 130 3.85 13.49 -9.25
C GLN A 130 3.14 14.40 -8.25
N ALA A 131 2.39 15.42 -8.71
CA ALA A 131 1.58 16.25 -7.84
C ALA A 131 0.49 15.42 -7.12
N GLU A 132 -0.19 14.52 -7.83
CA GLU A 132 -1.16 13.61 -7.21
C GLU A 132 -0.50 12.68 -6.19
N TYR A 133 0.69 12.14 -6.49
CA TYR A 133 1.46 11.37 -5.52
C TYR A 133 1.70 12.14 -4.21
N PHE A 134 2.07 13.42 -4.30
CA PHE A 134 2.27 14.24 -3.09
C PHE A 134 0.95 14.52 -2.35
N THR A 135 -0.15 14.71 -3.07
CA THR A 135 -1.50 14.82 -2.48
C THR A 135 -1.88 13.55 -1.72
N LEU A 136 -1.75 12.38 -2.35
CA LEU A 136 -2.05 11.08 -1.72
C LEU A 136 -1.12 10.79 -0.55
N LYS A 137 0.18 11.11 -0.67
CA LYS A 137 1.14 10.97 0.42
C LYS A 137 0.76 11.84 1.62
N ALA A 138 0.33 13.08 1.38
CA ALA A 138 -0.15 13.96 2.44
C ALA A 138 -1.44 13.41 3.10
N ALA A 139 -2.37 12.86 2.31
CA ALA A 139 -3.58 12.23 2.84
C ALA A 139 -3.26 11.00 3.71
N VAL A 140 -2.33 10.13 3.29
CA VAL A 140 -1.84 8.99 4.11
C VAL A 140 -1.23 9.48 5.42
N ALA A 141 -0.41 10.53 5.38
CA ALA A 141 0.20 11.10 6.58
C ALA A 141 -0.86 11.69 7.54
N ALA A 142 -1.90 12.33 7.00
CA ALA A 142 -2.97 12.99 7.74
C ALA A 142 -4.04 12.04 8.31
N ALA A 143 -4.10 10.78 7.87
CA ALA A 143 -5.07 9.80 8.37
C ALA A 143 -4.99 9.65 9.90
N ALA A 144 -6.12 9.83 10.59
CA ALA A 144 -6.18 9.81 12.05
C ALA A 144 -6.25 8.38 12.64
N ASP A 145 -6.77 7.44 11.86
CA ASP A 145 -6.98 6.04 12.23
C ASP A 145 -6.86 5.12 10.99
N GLU A 146 -6.96 3.80 11.20
CA GLU A 146 -6.86 2.81 10.12
C GLU A 146 -8.01 2.91 9.10
N ALA A 147 -9.19 3.37 9.50
CA ALA A 147 -10.34 3.52 8.60
C ALA A 147 -10.13 4.70 7.64
N ALA A 148 -9.70 5.85 8.17
CA ALA A 148 -9.30 7.02 7.38
C ALA A 148 -8.12 6.68 6.47
N LEU A 149 -7.16 5.89 6.97
CA LEU A 149 -6.05 5.41 6.16
C LEU A 149 -6.54 4.54 5.02
N ALA A 150 -7.41 3.56 5.28
CA ALA A 150 -7.97 2.65 4.28
C ALA A 150 -8.72 3.41 3.16
N ALA A 151 -9.43 4.49 3.50
CA ALA A 151 -10.17 5.31 2.55
C ALA A 151 -9.29 6.07 1.54
N VAL A 152 -7.98 6.22 1.78
CA VAL A 152 -7.06 6.81 0.79
C VAL A 152 -6.86 5.83 -0.36
N ASP A 153 -7.53 6.08 -1.47
CA ASP A 153 -7.40 5.27 -2.68
C ASP A 153 -6.07 5.56 -3.40
N ILE A 154 -5.18 4.57 -3.38
CA ILE A 154 -3.86 4.61 -4.02
C ILE A 154 -3.78 3.65 -5.22
N SER A 155 -4.92 3.15 -5.69
CA SER A 155 -4.99 2.12 -6.73
C SER A 155 -4.48 2.61 -8.08
N SER A 156 -4.00 1.67 -8.90
CA SER A 156 -3.68 1.94 -10.31
C SER A 156 -4.90 2.43 -11.07
N GLU A 157 -6.07 1.89 -10.78
CA GLU A 157 -7.35 2.19 -11.41
C GLU A 157 -7.73 3.65 -11.24
N ARG A 158 -7.51 4.22 -10.04
CA ARG A 158 -7.65 5.65 -9.80
C ARG A 158 -6.72 6.46 -10.70
N LEU A 159 -5.43 6.10 -10.74
CA LEU A 159 -4.43 6.81 -11.54
C LEU A 159 -4.75 6.71 -13.04
N GLU A 160 -5.21 5.56 -13.52
CA GLU A 160 -5.67 5.40 -14.90
C GLU A 160 -6.90 6.25 -15.21
N GLY A 161 -7.87 6.33 -14.30
CA GLY A 161 -9.05 7.18 -14.47
C GLY A 161 -8.75 8.69 -14.52
N LEU A 162 -7.67 9.13 -13.88
CA LEU A 162 -7.25 10.54 -13.85
C LEU A 162 -6.24 10.89 -14.95
N TYR A 163 -5.27 10.00 -15.17
CA TYR A 163 -4.06 10.27 -15.95
C TYR A 163 -3.75 9.18 -16.99
N GLY A 164 -4.58 8.14 -17.12
CA GLY A 164 -4.47 7.16 -18.19
C GLY A 164 -4.68 7.80 -19.57
N VAL A 165 -4.62 6.99 -20.64
CA VAL A 165 -4.87 7.46 -22.01
C VAL A 165 -6.25 8.13 -22.15
N GLU A 166 -7.24 7.61 -21.43
CA GLU A 166 -8.60 8.16 -21.36
C GLU A 166 -8.85 8.92 -20.04
N GLY A 167 -7.78 9.34 -19.37
CA GLY A 167 -7.84 10.00 -18.07
C GLY A 167 -8.55 11.34 -18.10
N THR A 168 -9.23 11.69 -17.01
CA THR A 168 -10.09 12.88 -16.94
C THR A 168 -9.39 14.16 -16.48
N SER A 169 -8.24 14.07 -15.81
CA SER A 169 -7.50 15.24 -15.29
C SER A 169 -6.48 15.76 -16.29
N LEU A 170 -5.57 14.88 -16.72
CA LEU A 170 -4.59 15.17 -17.76
C LEU A 170 -4.25 13.84 -18.46
N PRO A 171 -4.89 13.54 -19.61
CA PRO A 171 -4.69 12.27 -20.29
C PRO A 171 -3.22 12.03 -20.63
N ASP A 172 -2.82 10.76 -20.61
CA ASP A 172 -1.52 10.33 -21.10
C ASP A 172 -1.32 10.75 -22.57
N PRO A 173 -0.26 11.49 -22.90
CA PRO A 173 0.10 11.86 -24.27
C PRO A 173 0.30 10.68 -25.23
N ASP A 174 0.44 9.47 -24.69
CA ASP A 174 0.66 8.19 -25.40
C ASP A 174 1.79 8.29 -26.43
N LYS A 175 2.95 8.78 -25.98
CA LYS A 175 4.15 8.91 -26.82
C LYS A 175 5.05 7.71 -26.67
N SER A 176 5.56 7.24 -27.80
CA SER A 176 6.57 6.21 -27.92
C SER A 176 7.92 6.80 -28.34
N THR A 177 8.98 6.01 -28.24
CA THR A 177 10.31 6.39 -28.77
C THR A 177 10.26 6.65 -30.26
N ALA A 178 9.40 5.96 -31.02
CA ALA A 178 9.21 6.19 -32.44
C ALA A 178 8.65 7.59 -32.74
N ASP A 179 7.81 8.15 -31.86
CA ASP A 179 7.24 9.49 -32.02
C ASP A 179 8.29 10.60 -31.86
N LEU A 180 9.46 10.28 -31.31
CA LEU A 180 10.54 11.25 -31.04
C LEU A 180 11.61 11.32 -32.12
N ILE A 181 11.78 10.24 -32.87
CA ILE A 181 12.83 10.15 -33.89
C ILE A 181 12.38 10.80 -35.21
N GLY A 182 11.07 11.09 -35.35
CA GLY A 182 10.47 11.56 -36.60
C GLY A 182 10.44 10.48 -37.69
N PRO A 183 9.75 10.70 -38.83
CA PRO A 183 9.88 9.80 -39.97
C PRO A 183 11.35 9.84 -40.45
N GLN A 184 11.98 8.66 -40.49
CA GLN A 184 13.28 8.49 -41.16
C GLN A 184 13.12 8.49 -42.68
#